data_AF-A0A933A3S8-F1
#
_entry.id   AF-A0A933A3S8-F1
#
_cell.length_a   1.000
_cell.length_b   1.000
_cell.length_c   1.000
_cell.angle_alpha   90.00
_cell.angle_beta   90.00
_cell.angle_gamma   90.00
#
_symmetry.space_group_name_H-M   'P 1'
#
loop_
_entity.id
_entity.type
_entity.pdbx_description
1 polymer ?
#
loop_
_entity_poly.entity_id
_entity_poly.type
_entity_poly.pdbx_seq_one_letter_code
_entity_poly.pdbx_strand_id
1 'polypeptide(L)'
;HRGAAGGTDVSEGTGSAHGGGSAGHEGTTHLSVVDGEGNAVAITHTNRDSSGVVTPGLGFMFNNDMASYDPIPGRRNSIAPGKMPVTGGAPTIFLQDGQVVMVIGSPAGPRKVTALVQAVLNVRYFGMGMAEAVAAERIHCEGEVVFAEPSFPEEKVEALVGLGHRVERSRYTARLAAILRNPQTGRLEGGSDPRGGGGLAAVE
;
A
#
# COMPACT_ATOMS: atom_id res chain seq x y z
N HIS A 1 6.12 -51.49 -43.46
CA HIS A 1 5.63 -51.94 -42.14
C HIS A 1 5.19 -50.73 -41.34
N ARG A 2 3.95 -50.76 -40.84
CA ARG A 2 3.27 -49.73 -40.04
C ARG A 2 3.78 -49.67 -38.60
N GLY A 3 3.57 -48.52 -37.94
CA GLY A 3 3.55 -48.34 -36.48
C GLY A 3 3.97 -46.90 -36.10
N ALA A 4 3.05 -45.93 -36.12
CA ALA A 4 2.26 -45.42 -34.96
C ALA A 4 3.12 -44.50 -34.05
N ALA A 5 3.01 -43.17 -34.15
CA ALA A 5 1.96 -42.27 -33.63
C ALA A 5 2.17 -41.88 -32.16
N GLY A 6 2.29 -40.57 -31.94
CA GLY A 6 2.42 -39.93 -30.62
C GLY A 6 2.67 -38.43 -30.75
N GLY A 7 1.80 -37.72 -31.46
CA GLY A 7 1.78 -36.26 -31.49
C GLY A 7 1.13 -35.73 -30.22
N THR A 8 1.79 -34.83 -29.52
CA THR A 8 1.18 -34.06 -28.43
C THR A 8 0.56 -32.80 -29.00
N ASP A 9 -0.76 -32.85 -29.08
CA ASP A 9 -1.66 -31.74 -29.41
C ASP A 9 -1.60 -30.69 -28.30
N VAL A 10 -1.19 -29.47 -28.63
CA VAL A 10 -1.25 -28.31 -27.73
C VAL A 10 -2.53 -27.57 -28.09
N SER A 11 -3.62 -27.94 -27.42
CA SER A 11 -4.89 -27.24 -27.55
C SER A 11 -4.89 -25.98 -26.68
N GLU A 12 -5.13 -24.84 -27.34
CA GLU A 12 -5.44 -23.56 -26.73
C GLU A 12 -6.74 -23.67 -25.91
N GLY A 13 -6.67 -23.31 -24.63
CA GLY A 13 -7.80 -23.19 -23.72
C GLY A 13 -7.76 -21.82 -23.04
N THR A 14 -8.69 -20.97 -23.44
CA THR A 14 -8.91 -19.58 -23.04
C THR A 14 -9.14 -19.37 -21.55
N GLY A 15 -8.46 -18.36 -20.98
CA GLY A 15 -9.02 -17.34 -20.08
C GLY A 15 -9.72 -17.77 -18.78
N SER A 16 -9.02 -17.62 -17.65
CA SER A 16 -9.52 -16.89 -16.48
C SER A 16 -8.39 -16.78 -15.45
N ALA A 17 -7.69 -15.64 -15.44
CA ALA A 17 -6.75 -15.29 -14.36
C ALA A 17 -7.45 -14.30 -13.41
N HIS A 18 -8.51 -14.74 -12.76
CA HIS A 18 -9.08 -14.09 -11.57
C HIS A 18 -9.40 -15.18 -10.55
N GLY A 19 -8.53 -15.35 -9.55
CA GLY A 19 -8.81 -16.28 -8.45
C GLY A 19 -7.64 -16.55 -7.50
N GLY A 20 -7.57 -15.77 -6.42
CA GLY A 20 -7.37 -16.30 -5.07
C GLY A 20 -5.95 -16.66 -4.62
N GLY A 21 -5.30 -15.75 -3.90
CA GLY A 21 -4.10 -16.05 -3.11
C GLY A 21 -3.60 -14.84 -2.34
N SER A 22 -4.09 -14.68 -1.11
CA SER A 22 -3.66 -13.70 -0.11
C SER A 22 -2.21 -13.97 0.35
N ALA A 23 -1.22 -13.62 -0.47
CA ALA A 23 0.13 -13.34 -0.01
C ALA A 23 0.26 -11.82 0.08
N GLY A 24 0.61 -11.30 1.26
CA GLY A 24 0.84 -9.87 1.42
C GLY A 24 1.87 -9.39 0.40
N HIS A 25 1.66 -8.19 -0.15
CA HIS A 25 2.65 -7.50 -0.98
C HIS A 25 3.81 -7.05 -0.07
N GLU A 26 4.64 -8.01 0.35
CA GLU A 26 5.63 -7.87 1.42
C GLU A 26 6.93 -7.19 0.97
N GLY A 27 7.15 -7.03 -0.33
CA GLY A 27 8.37 -6.41 -0.86
C GLY A 27 8.39 -4.87 -0.81
N THR A 28 7.37 -4.22 -0.26
CA THR A 28 7.36 -2.76 -0.07
C THR A 28 7.61 -2.40 1.39
N THR A 29 8.41 -1.36 1.62
CA THR A 29 8.62 -0.73 2.93
C THR A 29 8.45 0.79 2.85
N HIS A 30 8.14 1.42 3.99
CA HIS A 30 8.06 2.88 4.11
C HIS A 30 8.79 3.35 5.37
N LEU A 31 9.46 4.50 5.26
CA LEU A 31 10.12 5.18 6.37
C LEU A 31 9.75 6.67 6.34
N SER A 32 9.41 7.20 7.52
CA SER A 32 9.21 8.63 7.78
C SER A 32 10.20 9.09 8.84
N VAL A 33 10.90 10.20 8.60
CA VAL A 33 11.87 10.80 9.51
C VAL A 33 11.63 12.31 9.58
N VAL A 34 11.70 12.87 10.78
CA VAL A 34 11.78 14.32 11.03
C VAL A 34 12.88 14.55 12.06
N ASP A 35 13.76 15.50 11.82
CA ASP A 35 14.83 15.85 12.76
C ASP A 35 14.52 17.12 13.58
N GLY A 36 15.43 17.46 14.50
CA GLY A 36 15.30 18.63 15.38
C GLY A 36 15.41 19.98 14.66
N GLU A 37 16.00 20.01 13.46
CA GLU A 37 16.08 21.22 12.62
C GLU A 37 14.82 21.41 11.76
N GLY A 38 13.92 20.43 11.76
CA GLY A 38 12.68 20.44 10.99
C GLY A 38 12.83 19.88 9.57
N ASN A 39 13.97 19.26 9.24
CA ASN A 39 14.10 18.50 7.99
C ASN A 39 13.21 17.26 8.05
N ALA A 40 12.65 16.87 6.91
CA ALA A 40 11.75 15.74 6.80
C ALA A 40 12.07 14.86 5.59
N VAL A 41 11.97 13.55 5.77
CA VAL A 41 12.20 12.54 4.75
C VAL A 41 11.06 11.52 4.77
N ALA A 42 10.47 11.26 3.60
CA ALA A 42 9.50 10.19 3.38
C ALA A 42 9.98 9.28 2.25
N ILE A 43 10.29 8.02 2.56
CA ILE A 43 10.82 7.06 1.59
C ILE A 43 9.87 5.88 1.48
N THR A 44 9.40 5.59 0.28
CA THR A 44 8.75 4.32 -0.05
C THR A 44 9.64 3.55 -1.00
N HIS A 45 10.06 2.35 -0.62
CA HIS A 45 10.90 1.49 -1.44
C HIS A 45 10.19 0.16 -1.70
N THR A 46 10.29 -0.37 -2.92
CA THR A 46 9.60 -1.61 -3.30
C THR A 46 10.43 -2.49 -4.22
N ASN A 47 10.44 -3.79 -3.89
CA ASN A 47 10.78 -4.87 -4.82
C ASN A 47 9.52 -5.57 -5.38
N ARG A 48 8.34 -5.00 -5.11
CA ARG A 48 7.02 -5.57 -5.40
C ARG A 48 6.85 -6.95 -4.77
N ASP A 49 6.85 -8.03 -5.55
CA ASP A 49 6.74 -9.42 -5.06
C ASP A 49 8.10 -10.13 -5.11
N SER A 50 9.18 -9.39 -5.42
CA SER A 50 10.50 -9.91 -5.78
C SER A 50 10.51 -10.72 -7.08
N SER A 51 11.62 -10.66 -7.81
CA SER A 51 11.87 -11.55 -8.96
C SER A 51 12.36 -12.95 -8.56
N GLY A 52 12.79 -13.13 -7.31
CA GLY A 52 13.52 -14.32 -6.86
C GLY A 52 14.96 -14.41 -7.38
N VAL A 53 15.41 -13.46 -8.22
CA VAL A 53 16.75 -13.47 -8.82
C VAL A 53 17.74 -12.73 -7.93
N VAL A 54 18.83 -13.41 -7.58
CA VAL A 54 19.98 -12.88 -6.85
C VAL A 54 21.23 -13.19 -7.65
N THR A 55 22.01 -12.17 -8.01
CA THR A 55 23.30 -12.39 -8.66
C THR A 55 24.30 -12.96 -7.65
N PRO A 56 24.98 -14.09 -7.96
CA PRO A 56 26.00 -14.65 -7.07
C PRO A 56 27.05 -13.61 -6.67
N GLY A 57 27.30 -13.50 -5.36
CA GLY A 57 28.30 -12.58 -4.80
C GLY A 57 27.83 -11.14 -4.55
N LEU A 58 26.66 -10.72 -5.02
CA LEU A 58 26.20 -9.33 -4.84
C LEU A 58 25.31 -9.10 -3.60
N GLY A 59 24.66 -10.15 -3.09
CA GLY A 59 23.88 -10.07 -1.85
C GLY A 59 22.60 -9.24 -1.91
N PHE A 60 22.16 -8.81 -3.11
CA PHE A 60 20.87 -8.14 -3.31
C PHE A 60 20.02 -8.85 -4.36
N MET A 61 18.72 -8.61 -4.27
CA MET A 61 17.68 -9.26 -5.07
C MET A 61 17.06 -8.23 -6.02
N PHE A 62 16.76 -8.64 -7.26
CA PHE A 62 16.11 -7.75 -8.22
C PHE A 62 14.60 -7.68 -7.99
N ASN A 63 14.00 -6.52 -8.24
CA ASN A 63 12.55 -6.35 -8.26
C ASN A 63 11.91 -7.07 -9.46
N ASN A 64 10.59 -7.24 -9.43
CA ASN A 64 9.79 -7.69 -10.57
C ASN A 64 8.81 -6.60 -11.06
N ASP A 65 9.21 -5.33 -11.00
CA ASP A 65 8.30 -4.19 -11.22
C ASP A 65 7.85 -4.03 -12.68
N MET A 66 8.46 -4.78 -13.61
CA MET A 66 7.94 -4.92 -14.98
C MET A 66 6.50 -5.45 -15.01
N ALA A 67 6.06 -6.18 -13.97
CA ALA A 67 4.67 -6.61 -13.81
C ALA A 67 3.68 -5.47 -13.55
N SER A 68 4.16 -4.24 -13.29
CA SER A 68 3.34 -3.05 -13.10
C SER A 68 2.89 -2.41 -14.42
N TYR A 69 3.40 -2.87 -15.57
CA TYR A 69 2.94 -2.43 -16.88
C TYR A 69 1.66 -3.13 -17.32
N ASP A 70 0.90 -2.46 -18.20
CA ASP A 70 -0.14 -3.10 -18.99
C ASP A 70 0.54 -3.96 -20.09
N PRO A 71 0.29 -5.28 -20.12
CA PRO A 71 0.89 -6.15 -21.13
C PRO A 71 0.32 -5.92 -22.53
N ILE A 72 -0.83 -5.27 -22.66
CA ILE A 72 -1.48 -5.00 -23.95
C ILE A 72 -0.84 -3.74 -24.56
N PRO A 73 -0.28 -3.81 -25.79
CA PRO A 73 0.32 -2.66 -26.47
C PRO A 73 -0.67 -1.52 -26.74
N GLY A 74 -0.13 -0.30 -26.90
CA GLY A 74 -0.91 0.87 -27.31
C GLY A 74 -1.74 1.55 -26.21
N ARG A 75 -1.65 1.08 -24.96
CA ARG A 75 -2.28 1.69 -23.79
C ARG A 75 -1.32 2.65 -23.06
N ARG A 76 -1.89 3.52 -22.23
CA ARG A 76 -1.13 4.55 -21.49
C ARG A 76 0.00 3.94 -20.66
N ASN A 77 -0.23 2.81 -20.00
CA ASN A 77 0.75 2.11 -19.18
C ASN A 77 1.35 0.88 -19.89
N SER A 78 1.38 0.82 -21.23
CA SER A 78 2.07 -0.27 -21.93
C SER A 78 3.59 -0.18 -21.80
N ILE A 79 4.25 -1.33 -21.92
CA ILE A 79 5.72 -1.46 -21.89
C ILE A 79 6.37 -0.69 -23.05
N ALA A 80 7.44 0.05 -22.75
CA ALA A 80 8.31 0.68 -23.75
C ALA A 80 9.76 0.82 -23.21
N PRO A 81 10.79 0.80 -24.06
CA PRO A 81 12.18 0.99 -23.63
C PRO A 81 12.39 2.31 -22.89
N GLY A 82 13.08 2.27 -21.74
CA GLY A 82 13.39 3.45 -20.93
C GLY A 82 12.19 4.10 -20.23
N LYS A 83 10.97 3.59 -20.43
CA LYS A 83 9.78 4.06 -19.72
C LYS A 83 9.82 3.59 -18.27
N MET A 84 9.16 4.32 -17.39
CA MET A 84 8.85 3.91 -16.02
C MET A 84 7.37 3.50 -15.93
N PRO A 85 7.05 2.40 -15.21
CA PRO A 85 5.65 2.01 -15.01
C PRO A 85 4.96 3.01 -14.08
N VAL A 86 3.62 3.01 -14.12
CA VAL A 86 2.84 3.69 -13.08
C VAL A 86 3.13 3.01 -11.74
N THR A 87 3.70 3.76 -10.80
CA THR A 87 3.96 3.29 -9.44
C THR A 87 2.87 3.78 -8.48
N GLY A 88 2.42 2.92 -7.57
CA GLY A 88 1.50 3.29 -6.50
C GLY A 88 2.19 3.77 -5.22
N GLY A 89 3.38 4.37 -5.28
CA GLY A 89 4.05 4.94 -4.09
C GLY A 89 3.30 6.18 -3.58
N ALA A 90 3.15 6.34 -2.26
CA ALA A 90 2.52 7.54 -1.67
C ALA A 90 3.30 8.10 -0.47
N PRO A 91 4.63 8.30 -0.55
CA PRO A 91 5.35 9.07 0.47
C PRO A 91 4.86 10.53 0.43
N THR A 92 4.36 11.03 1.56
CA THR A 92 3.68 12.33 1.60
C THR A 92 4.21 13.18 2.76
N ILE A 93 4.55 14.44 2.48
CA ILE A 93 4.92 15.44 3.48
C ILE A 93 3.90 16.58 3.38
N PHE A 94 3.26 16.89 4.49
CA PHE A 94 2.35 18.02 4.62
C PHE A 94 3.09 19.19 5.25
N LEU A 95 2.93 20.35 4.62
CA LEU A 95 3.47 21.62 5.09
C LEU A 95 2.33 22.57 5.46
N GLN A 96 2.56 23.38 6.49
CA GLN A 96 1.75 24.54 6.80
C GLN A 96 2.69 25.73 7.02
N ASP A 97 2.48 26.81 6.27
CA ASP A 97 3.31 28.02 6.34
C ASP A 97 4.82 27.73 6.20
N GLY A 98 5.16 26.77 5.32
CA GLY A 98 6.54 26.33 5.08
C GLY A 98 7.12 25.37 6.13
N GLN A 99 6.36 25.04 7.18
CA GLN A 99 6.80 24.13 8.25
C GLN A 99 6.20 22.73 8.07
N VAL A 100 7.00 21.69 8.36
CA VAL A 100 6.52 20.30 8.33
C VAL A 100 5.54 20.07 9.48
N VAL A 101 4.30 19.71 9.12
CA VAL A 101 3.23 19.38 10.08
C VAL A 101 2.93 17.89 10.12
N MET A 102 3.14 17.15 9.04
CA MET A 102 2.96 15.70 9.03
C MET A 102 3.82 15.05 7.95
N VAL A 103 4.39 13.90 8.25
CA VAL A 103 5.06 13.01 7.30
C VAL A 103 4.37 11.65 7.39
N ILE A 104 3.95 11.08 6.26
CA ILE A 104 3.18 9.84 6.26
C ILE A 104 3.38 9.06 4.96
N GLY A 105 3.38 7.74 5.08
CA GLY A 105 3.26 6.85 3.94
C GLY A 105 3.13 5.40 4.37
N SER A 106 3.05 4.50 3.40
CA SER A 106 2.80 3.09 3.68
C SER A 106 3.25 2.14 2.57
N PRO A 107 3.78 0.95 2.92
CA PRO A 107 3.75 -0.19 2.02
C PRO A 107 2.35 -0.77 1.89
N ALA A 108 1.93 -1.01 0.65
CA ALA A 108 0.82 -1.86 0.22
C ALA A 108 0.62 -1.68 -1.29
N GLY A 109 -0.36 -2.37 -1.88
CA GLY A 109 -0.88 -2.05 -3.21
C GLY A 109 -1.80 -0.82 -3.18
N PRO A 110 -2.90 -0.79 -3.97
CA PRO A 110 -3.77 0.39 -4.11
C PRO A 110 -4.41 0.86 -2.79
N ARG A 111 -4.61 -0.05 -1.84
CA ARG A 111 -5.19 0.22 -0.51
C ARG A 111 -4.42 1.27 0.32
N LYS A 112 -3.15 1.53 0.01
CA LYS A 112 -2.36 2.52 0.77
C LYS A 112 -2.92 3.94 0.65
N VAL A 113 -3.48 4.29 -0.50
CA VAL A 113 -3.99 5.65 -0.74
C VAL A 113 -5.19 5.90 0.17
N THR A 114 -6.13 4.95 0.24
CA THR A 114 -7.29 5.06 1.12
C THR A 114 -6.89 5.04 2.60
N ALA A 115 -5.87 4.26 3.00
CA ALA A 115 -5.35 4.28 4.36
C ALA A 115 -4.76 5.66 4.72
N LEU A 116 -3.94 6.24 3.83
CA LEU A 116 -3.34 7.55 4.03
C LEU A 116 -4.40 8.64 4.16
N VAL A 117 -5.39 8.66 3.26
CA VAL A 117 -6.49 9.63 3.32
C VAL A 117 -7.27 9.51 4.63
N GLN A 118 -7.64 8.30 5.05
CA GLN A 118 -8.35 8.09 6.32
C GLN A 118 -7.53 8.58 7.51
N ALA A 119 -6.24 8.27 7.59
CA ALA A 119 -5.38 8.74 8.67
C ALA A 119 -5.24 10.28 8.70
N VAL A 120 -5.11 10.91 7.53
CA VAL A 120 -5.08 12.38 7.44
C VAL A 120 -6.40 12.99 7.90
N LEU A 121 -7.54 12.39 7.55
CA LEU A 121 -8.86 12.83 8.02
C LEU A 121 -9.00 12.68 9.54
N ASN A 122 -8.56 11.54 10.08
CA ASN A 122 -8.51 11.24 11.52
C ASN A 122 -7.77 12.32 12.30
N VAL A 123 -6.59 12.71 11.84
CA VAL A 123 -5.85 13.81 12.47
C VAL A 123 -6.55 15.15 12.27
N ARG A 124 -6.88 15.51 11.03
CA ARG A 124 -7.25 16.89 10.70
C ARG A 124 -8.67 17.28 11.09
N TYR A 125 -9.61 16.35 10.99
CA TYR A 125 -11.03 16.58 11.21
C TYR A 125 -11.54 15.96 12.51
N PHE A 126 -10.98 14.82 12.92
CA PHE A 126 -11.39 14.14 14.15
C PHE A 126 -10.46 14.41 15.33
N GLY A 127 -9.37 15.16 15.12
CA GLY A 127 -8.48 15.62 16.20
C GLY A 127 -7.65 14.51 16.84
N MET A 128 -7.52 13.35 16.18
CA MET A 128 -6.77 12.21 16.70
C MET A 128 -5.27 12.48 16.71
N GLY A 129 -4.57 11.95 17.71
CA GLY A 129 -3.11 11.88 17.71
C GLY A 129 -2.59 10.89 16.66
N MET A 130 -1.30 10.94 16.32
CA MET A 130 -0.79 10.14 15.18
C MET A 130 -0.94 8.62 15.39
N ALA A 131 -0.66 8.12 16.60
CA ALA A 131 -0.79 6.70 16.93
C ALA A 131 -2.23 6.20 16.84
N GLU A 132 -3.19 7.00 17.32
CA GLU A 132 -4.63 6.70 17.23
C GLU A 132 -5.09 6.72 15.77
N ALA A 133 -4.72 7.76 15.02
CA ALA A 133 -5.12 7.94 13.63
C ALA A 133 -4.67 6.80 12.71
N VAL A 134 -3.46 6.26 12.91
CA VAL A 134 -3.00 5.07 12.16
C VAL A 134 -3.63 3.77 12.67
N ALA A 135 -4.01 3.68 13.95
CA ALA A 135 -4.60 2.48 14.51
C ALA A 135 -6.07 2.30 14.11
N ALA A 136 -6.81 3.40 13.93
CA ALA A 136 -8.23 3.42 13.60
C ALA A 136 -8.62 2.45 12.47
N GLU A 137 -9.82 1.88 12.57
CA GLU A 137 -10.34 0.92 11.61
C GLU A 137 -10.57 1.55 10.23
N ARG A 138 -10.37 0.75 9.17
CA ARG A 138 -10.36 1.23 7.80
C ARG A 138 -11.43 0.58 6.95
N ILE A 139 -11.84 1.34 5.93
CA ILE A 139 -12.57 0.84 4.77
C ILE A 139 -11.77 1.10 3.49
N HIS A 140 -12.04 0.33 2.44
CA HIS A 140 -11.52 0.53 1.08
C HIS A 140 -12.64 0.32 0.08
N CYS A 141 -12.77 1.19 -0.90
CA CYS A 141 -13.71 0.98 -2.00
C CYS A 141 -12.93 0.85 -3.30
N GLU A 142 -13.11 -0.27 -4.00
CA GLU A 142 -12.54 -0.53 -5.32
C GLU A 142 -13.58 -1.26 -6.15
N GLY A 143 -13.96 -0.68 -7.29
CA GLY A 143 -15.11 -1.15 -8.06
C GLY A 143 -16.42 -0.98 -7.29
N GLU A 144 -17.19 -2.06 -7.17
CA GLU A 144 -18.53 -2.06 -6.54
C GLU A 144 -18.52 -2.53 -5.07
N VAL A 145 -17.37 -2.95 -4.54
CA VAL A 145 -17.26 -3.56 -3.21
C VAL A 145 -16.57 -2.61 -2.24
N VAL A 146 -17.18 -2.47 -1.06
CA VAL A 146 -16.56 -1.84 0.11
C VAL A 146 -15.94 -2.92 0.98
N PHE A 147 -14.62 -2.92 1.06
CA PHE A 147 -13.87 -3.78 1.97
C PHE A 147 -13.71 -3.10 3.32
N ALA A 148 -14.38 -3.61 4.34
CA ALA A 148 -14.25 -3.16 5.72
C ALA A 148 -13.31 -4.09 6.49
N GLU A 149 -12.53 -3.53 7.41
CA GLU A 149 -11.72 -4.38 8.29
C GLU A 149 -12.57 -5.30 9.16
N PRO A 150 -12.02 -6.45 9.62
CA PRO A 150 -12.76 -7.36 10.48
C PRO A 150 -13.28 -6.71 11.77
N SER A 151 -12.55 -5.74 12.33
CA SER A 151 -12.92 -4.99 13.53
C SER A 151 -13.86 -3.82 13.28
N PHE A 152 -14.18 -3.49 12.01
CA PHE A 152 -15.04 -2.35 11.71
C PHE A 152 -16.44 -2.55 12.33
N PRO A 153 -17.06 -1.54 12.97
CA PRO A 153 -18.32 -1.74 13.71
C PRO A 153 -19.45 -2.32 12.84
N GLU A 154 -20.14 -3.36 13.34
CA GLU A 154 -21.22 -4.04 12.60
C GLU A 154 -22.38 -3.10 12.26
N GLU A 155 -22.78 -2.24 13.20
CA GLU A 155 -23.80 -1.21 12.98
C GLU A 155 -23.49 -0.33 11.76
N LYS A 156 -22.21 0.02 11.55
CA LYS A 156 -21.79 0.82 10.39
C LYS A 156 -21.81 0.01 9.09
N VAL A 157 -21.53 -1.29 9.15
CA VAL A 157 -21.65 -2.20 8.01
C VAL A 157 -23.11 -2.33 7.60
N GLU A 158 -24.01 -2.56 8.55
CA GLU A 158 -25.45 -2.64 8.30
C GLU A 158 -25.99 -1.33 7.70
N ALA A 159 -25.54 -0.17 8.19
CA ALA A 159 -25.90 1.12 7.63
C ALA A 159 -25.44 1.26 6.17
N LEU A 160 -24.21 0.84 5.83
CA LEU A 160 -23.72 0.86 4.45
C LEU A 160 -24.51 -0.09 3.54
N VAL A 161 -24.88 -1.28 4.03
CA VAL A 161 -25.73 -2.23 3.30
C VAL A 161 -27.14 -1.65 3.09
N GLY A 162 -27.70 -0.97 4.09
CA GLY A 162 -28.98 -0.27 3.98
C GLY A 162 -28.97 0.85 2.93
N LEU A 163 -27.81 1.45 2.66
CA LEU A 163 -27.59 2.41 1.57
C LEU A 163 -27.37 1.75 0.20
N GLY A 164 -27.35 0.41 0.12
CA GLY A 164 -27.17 -0.36 -1.11
C GLY A 164 -25.73 -0.73 -1.44
N HIS A 165 -24.77 -0.51 -0.52
CA HIS A 165 -23.38 -0.92 -0.75
C HIS A 165 -23.20 -2.43 -0.51
N ARG A 166 -22.43 -3.08 -1.38
CA ARG A 166 -21.91 -4.42 -1.11
C ARG A 166 -20.69 -4.30 -0.20
N VAL A 167 -20.79 -4.79 1.03
CA VAL A 167 -19.71 -4.73 2.01
C VAL A 167 -19.12 -6.12 2.25
N GLU A 168 -17.80 -6.23 2.23
CA GLU A 168 -17.06 -7.46 2.52
C GLU A 168 -16.03 -7.23 3.63
N ARG A 169 -15.86 -8.23 4.51
CA ARG A 169 -14.82 -8.19 5.54
C ARG A 169 -13.49 -8.61 4.94
N SER A 170 -12.46 -7.78 5.12
CA SER A 170 -11.14 -8.01 4.52
C SER A 170 -10.04 -7.43 5.39
N ARG A 171 -8.94 -8.18 5.56
CA ARG A 171 -7.75 -7.67 6.26
C ARG A 171 -7.12 -6.56 5.42
N TYR A 172 -6.75 -5.46 6.06
CA TYR A 172 -6.01 -4.39 5.42
C TYR A 172 -4.52 -4.70 5.41
N THR A 173 -3.86 -4.44 4.28
CA THR A 173 -2.42 -4.72 4.09
C THR A 173 -1.55 -3.46 4.19
N ALA A 174 -2.17 -2.28 4.15
CA ALA A 174 -1.47 -1.01 4.37
C ALA A 174 -1.01 -0.90 5.82
N ARG A 175 0.26 -0.56 6.00
CA ARG A 175 0.94 -0.38 7.28
C ARG A 175 1.48 1.03 7.33
N LEU A 176 0.77 1.99 7.88
CA LEU A 176 1.24 3.39 7.91
C LEU A 176 2.46 3.55 8.83
N ALA A 177 3.44 4.32 8.40
CA ALA A 177 4.45 4.90 9.26
C ALA A 177 4.39 6.41 9.09
N ALA A 178 4.19 7.13 10.19
CA ALA A 178 3.86 8.54 10.18
C ALA A 178 4.47 9.30 11.36
N ILE A 179 4.69 10.59 11.17
CA ILE A 179 5.09 11.55 12.19
C ILE A 179 4.18 12.76 12.08
N LEU A 180 3.57 13.18 13.18
CA LEU A 180 2.76 14.40 13.30
C LEU A 180 3.50 15.40 14.17
N ARG A 181 3.55 16.67 13.75
CA ARG A 181 3.93 17.77 14.64
C ARG A 181 2.68 18.26 15.35
N ASN A 182 2.65 18.14 16.66
CA ASN A 182 1.56 18.66 17.49
C ASN A 182 1.51 20.20 17.35
N PRO A 183 0.40 20.78 16.86
CA PRO A 183 0.36 22.21 16.55
C PRO A 183 0.36 23.10 17.80
N GLN A 184 0.00 22.57 18.97
CA GLN A 184 -0.02 23.32 20.23
C GLN A 184 1.32 23.30 20.95
N THR A 185 2.02 22.16 20.94
CA THR A 185 3.25 21.95 21.72
C THR A 185 4.51 21.92 20.87
N GLY A 186 4.39 21.79 19.56
CA GLY A 186 5.52 21.61 18.62
C GLY A 186 6.18 20.23 18.70
N ARG A 187 5.76 19.36 19.62
CA ARG A 187 6.31 18.01 19.81
C ARG A 187 6.00 17.11 18.62
N LEU A 188 6.93 16.21 18.31
CA LEU A 188 6.73 15.18 17.30
C LEU A 188 6.07 13.95 17.91
N GLU A 189 5.02 13.46 17.27
CA GLU A 189 4.26 12.26 17.63
C GLU A 189 4.43 11.22 16.53
N GLY A 190 5.02 10.07 16.87
CA GLY A 190 5.13 8.94 15.95
C GLY A 190 3.84 8.11 15.91
N GLY A 191 3.46 7.65 14.72
CA GLY A 191 2.44 6.63 14.52
C GLY A 191 3.01 5.46 13.71
N SER A 192 3.16 4.31 14.36
CA SER A 192 3.43 3.03 13.70
C SER A 192 2.15 2.21 13.69
N ASP A 193 1.74 1.77 12.50
CA ASP A 193 0.48 1.05 12.32
C ASP A 193 0.53 -0.34 12.99
N PRO A 194 -0.43 -0.65 13.88
CA PRO A 194 -0.45 -1.92 14.61
C PRO A 194 -0.66 -3.15 13.70
N ARG A 195 -1.04 -2.95 12.44
CA ARG A 195 -1.18 -4.02 11.44
C ARG A 195 0.17 -4.52 10.91
N GLY A 196 1.26 -3.81 11.18
CA GLY A 196 2.62 -4.17 10.80
C GLY A 196 3.53 -4.43 12.00
N GLY A 197 4.72 -4.97 11.74
CA GLY A 197 5.79 -5.11 12.74
C GLY A 197 6.73 -3.89 12.81
N GLY A 198 6.29 -2.72 12.32
CA GLY A 198 7.11 -1.50 12.30
C GLY A 198 7.29 -0.91 13.70
N GLY A 199 8.38 -0.16 13.90
CA GLY A 199 8.71 0.45 15.19
C GLY A 199 8.73 1.97 15.14
N LEU A 200 8.66 2.58 16.32
CA LEU A 200 8.94 4.00 16.53
C LEU A 200 10.24 4.12 17.34
N ALA A 201 11.08 5.06 16.97
CA ALA A 201 12.27 5.44 17.73
C ALA A 201 12.33 6.96 17.81
N ALA A 202 12.67 7.47 18.98
CA ALA A 202 12.92 8.88 19.22
C ALA A 202 14.35 9.02 19.77
N VAL A 203 15.03 10.07 19.34
CA VAL A 203 16.34 10.47 19.87
C VAL A 203 16.12 11.81 20.56
N GLU A 204 16.52 11.88 21.82
CA GLU A 204 16.50 13.12 22.62
C GLU A 204 17.74 13.98 22.35
#